data_AF-A0A5S3XTH1-F1
#
_entry.id   AF-A0A5S3XTH1-F1
#
_cell.length_a   1.000
_cell.length_b   1.000
_cell.length_c   1.000
_cell.angle_alpha   90.00
_cell.angle_beta   90.00
_cell.angle_gamma   90.00
#
_symmetry.space_group_name_H-M   'P 1'
#
loop_
_entity.id
_entity.type
_entity.pdbx_description
1 polymer ?
#
loop_
_entity_poly.entity_id
_entity_poly.type
_entity_poly.pdbx_seq_one_letter_code
_entity_poly.pdbx_strand_id
1 'polypeptide(L)'
;MDKVRTHTKKRFSIVPVGIVVVVVVLVLSQISEAYFAAKPNGQLWRETVVTQDLQLQVKGFGSLQSKQQRFLTAPYSAVVEQIFIKPGSFVTKDSVIARLSNPV
;
A
#
# COMPACT_ATOMS: atom_id res chain seq x y z
N MET A 1 80.40 32.83 -61.04
CA MET A 1 79.57 31.64 -61.34
C MET A 1 78.50 31.57 -60.27
N ASP A 2 77.32 32.07 -60.62
CA ASP A 2 76.19 32.26 -59.72
C ASP A 2 75.34 30.99 -59.60
N LYS A 3 74.83 30.70 -58.40
CA LYS A 3 73.74 29.73 -58.21
C LYS A 3 72.56 30.39 -57.50
N VAL A 4 71.50 30.50 -58.29
CA VAL A 4 70.18 31.06 -58.04
C VAL A 4 69.50 30.39 -56.84
N ARG A 5 69.04 31.20 -55.86
CA ARG A 5 68.14 30.77 -54.78
C ARG A 5 66.69 30.90 -55.24
N THR A 6 65.95 29.80 -55.29
CA THR A 6 64.50 29.81 -55.58
C THR A 6 63.69 29.70 -54.29
N HIS A 7 62.85 30.72 -54.01
CA HIS A 7 61.86 30.72 -52.94
C HIS A 7 60.68 29.80 -53.28
N THR A 8 60.37 28.80 -52.43
CA THR A 8 59.21 27.92 -52.62
C THR A 8 58.05 28.35 -51.69
N LYS A 9 56.92 28.75 -52.30
CA LYS A 9 55.67 29.08 -51.57
C LYS A 9 55.05 27.80 -50.99
N LYS A 10 55.01 27.69 -49.66
CA LYS A 10 54.30 26.62 -48.94
C LYS A 10 52.78 26.81 -49.05
N ARG A 11 52.11 25.94 -49.80
CA ARG A 11 50.64 25.81 -49.78
C ARG A 11 50.29 24.95 -48.56
N PHE A 12 49.71 25.55 -47.53
CA PHE A 12 49.28 24.82 -46.33
C PHE A 12 48.14 23.87 -46.72
N SER A 13 48.43 22.57 -46.67
CA SER A 13 47.44 21.52 -46.92
C SER A 13 46.45 21.47 -45.75
N ILE A 14 45.16 21.37 -46.05
CA ILE A 14 44.01 21.28 -45.12
C ILE A 14 43.82 19.88 -44.50
N VAL A 15 44.58 18.90 -45.00
CA VAL A 15 44.57 17.50 -44.52
C VAL A 15 44.88 17.32 -43.02
N PRO A 16 45.89 17.98 -42.41
CA PRO A 16 46.17 17.80 -40.99
C PRO A 16 45.05 18.36 -40.11
N VAL A 17 44.34 19.40 -40.55
CA VAL A 17 43.20 19.96 -39.80
C VAL A 17 42.04 18.96 -39.76
N GLY A 18 41.74 18.31 -40.90
CA GLY A 18 40.72 17.27 -40.95
C GLY A 18 41.02 16.08 -40.04
N ILE A 19 42.28 15.63 -40.01
CA ILE A 19 42.72 14.53 -39.13
C ILE A 19 42.55 14.92 -37.66
N VAL A 20 42.94 16.13 -37.28
CA VAL A 20 42.79 16.61 -35.89
C VAL A 20 41.32 16.65 -35.48
N VAL A 21 40.42 17.13 -36.34
CA VAL A 21 38.98 17.16 -36.05
C VAL A 21 38.42 15.75 -35.86
N VAL A 22 38.81 14.79 -36.71
CA VAL A 22 38.37 13.39 -36.58
C VAL A 22 38.87 12.78 -35.26
N VAL A 23 40.13 13.01 -34.90
CA VAL A 23 40.69 12.53 -33.63
C VAL A 23 39.94 13.13 -32.43
N VAL A 24 39.61 14.42 -32.47
CA VAL A 24 38.84 15.08 -31.40
C VAL A 24 37.44 14.48 -31.28
N VAL A 25 36.75 14.23 -32.39
CA VAL A 25 35.41 13.60 -32.36
C VAL A 25 35.45 12.20 -31.78
N LEU A 26 36.46 11.39 -32.15
CA LEU A 26 36.64 10.03 -31.61
C LEU A 26 36.97 10.04 -30.11
N VAL A 27 37.73 11.02 -29.64
CA VAL A 27 38.01 11.18 -28.21
C VAL A 27 36.75 11.60 -27.45
N LEU A 28 35.96 12.52 -28.00
CA LEU A 28 34.72 12.99 -27.38
C LEU A 28 33.63 11.90 -27.32
N SER A 29 33.56 11.01 -28.32
CA SER A 29 32.58 9.91 -28.30
C SER A 29 32.85 8.93 -27.15
N GLN A 30 34.12 8.60 -26.89
CA GLN A 30 34.51 7.68 -25.79
C GLN A 30 34.23 8.26 -24.39
N ILE A 31 34.29 9.58 -24.24
CA ILE A 31 34.04 10.26 -22.97
C ILE A 31 32.54 10.18 -22.62
N SER A 32 31.65 10.27 -23.61
CA SER A 32 30.20 10.27 -23.34
C SER A 32 29.71 8.97 -22.70
N GLU A 33 30.12 7.81 -23.23
CA GLU A 33 29.67 6.51 -22.75
C GLU A 33 30.12 6.25 -21.31
N ALA A 34 31.36 6.62 -20.98
CA ALA A 34 31.90 6.48 -19.62
C ALA A 34 31.26 7.47 -18.63
N TYR A 35 30.99 8.71 -19.02
CA TYR A 35 30.38 9.71 -18.14
C TYR A 35 28.89 9.48 -17.88
N PHE A 36 28.13 9.00 -18.86
CA PHE A 36 26.71 8.66 -18.67
C PHE A 36 26.51 7.33 -17.94
N ALA A 37 27.40 6.35 -18.13
CA ALA A 37 27.38 5.09 -17.37
C ALA A 37 27.80 5.29 -15.90
N ALA A 38 28.65 6.28 -15.63
CA ALA A 38 29.22 6.53 -14.30
C ALA A 38 28.41 7.50 -13.43
N LYS A 39 27.22 7.97 -13.84
CA LYS A 39 26.35 8.76 -12.94
C LYS A 39 25.81 7.82 -11.86
N PRO A 40 26.35 7.85 -10.63
CA PRO A 40 25.89 6.99 -9.57
C PRO A 40 24.63 7.66 -9.06
N ASN A 41 23.47 7.18 -9.50
CA ASN A 41 22.23 7.47 -8.78
C ASN A 41 22.44 6.86 -7.40
N GLY A 42 22.82 7.70 -6.43
CA GLY A 42 23.42 7.34 -5.15
C GLY A 42 22.79 6.07 -4.61
N GLN A 43 23.60 5.03 -4.48
CA GLN A 43 23.27 3.65 -4.14
C GLN A 43 21.90 3.50 -3.46
N LEU A 44 20.84 3.46 -4.26
CA LEU A 44 19.48 3.31 -3.75
C LEU A 44 19.33 1.84 -3.39
N TRP A 45 19.17 1.55 -2.10
CA TRP A 45 18.79 0.22 -1.63
C TRP A 45 17.41 -0.12 -2.19
N ARG A 46 17.41 -0.87 -3.30
CA ARG A 46 16.20 -1.36 -3.96
C ARG A 46 16.03 -2.81 -3.58
N GLU A 47 14.92 -3.09 -2.90
CA GLU A 47 14.49 -4.44 -2.58
C GLU A 47 13.19 -4.73 -3.35
N THR A 48 12.95 -6.00 -3.65
CA THR A 48 11.73 -6.43 -4.35
C THR A 48 10.62 -6.59 -3.32
N VAL A 49 9.49 -5.88 -3.50
CA VAL A 49 8.35 -6.02 -2.61
C VAL A 49 7.75 -7.42 -2.77
N VAL A 50 7.69 -8.16 -1.67
CA VAL A 50 7.07 -9.48 -1.61
C VAL A 50 5.65 -9.33 -1.08
N THR A 51 4.67 -9.83 -1.84
CA THR A 51 3.29 -9.94 -1.37
C THR A 51 3.05 -11.34 -0.86
N GLN A 52 2.69 -11.45 0.41
CA GLN A 52 2.30 -12.68 1.08
C GLN A 52 1.09 -12.42 1.97
N ASP A 53 0.40 -13.46 2.38
CA ASP A 53 -0.76 -13.37 3.26
C ASP A 53 -0.39 -12.71 4.61
N LEU A 54 -0.96 -11.54 4.86
CA LEU A 54 -0.87 -10.84 6.13
C LEU A 54 -2.12 -11.11 6.96
N GLN A 55 -2.00 -11.98 7.95
CA GLN A 55 -3.09 -12.27 8.89
C GLN A 55 -3.15 -11.17 9.96
N LEU A 56 -4.14 -10.28 9.86
CA LEU A 56 -4.40 -9.22 10.84
C LEU A 56 -5.46 -9.70 11.84
N GLN A 57 -5.07 -9.87 13.09
CA GLN A 57 -5.99 -10.12 14.20
C GLN A 57 -6.05 -8.89 15.11
N VAL A 58 -7.25 -8.32 15.26
CA VAL A 58 -7.50 -7.20 16.17
C VAL A 58 -8.35 -7.65 17.34
N LYS A 59 -7.98 -7.23 18.56
CA LYS A 59 -8.76 -7.50 19.76
C LYS A 59 -9.73 -6.35 19.98
N GLY A 60 -11.03 -6.63 19.89
CA GLY A 60 -12.09 -5.70 20.27
C GLY A 60 -12.57 -5.98 21.69
N PHE A 61 -12.87 -4.94 22.45
CA PHE A 61 -13.52 -5.05 23.75
C PHE A 61 -15.04 -4.93 23.59
N GLY A 62 -15.79 -5.65 24.42
CA GLY A 62 -17.25 -5.57 24.43
C GLY A 62 -17.86 -6.53 25.46
N SER A 63 -19.15 -6.36 25.73
CA SER A 63 -19.94 -7.30 26.52
C SER A 63 -20.99 -7.97 25.65
N LEU A 64 -21.33 -9.21 25.98
CA LEU A 64 -22.41 -9.93 25.32
C LEU A 64 -23.74 -9.46 25.91
N GLN A 65 -24.71 -9.19 25.02
CA GLN A 65 -26.07 -8.83 25.38
C GLN A 65 -27.04 -9.80 24.74
N SER A 66 -28.19 -10.01 25.37
CA SER A 66 -29.23 -10.85 24.78
C SER A 66 -29.74 -10.22 23.49
N LYS A 67 -29.87 -11.04 22.44
CA LYS A 67 -30.51 -10.61 21.19
C LYS A 67 -31.96 -10.18 21.39
N GLN A 68 -32.65 -10.81 22.36
CA GLN A 68 -34.05 -10.59 22.64
C GLN A 68 -34.27 -10.57 24.15
N GLN A 69 -34.54 -9.40 24.69
CA GLN A 69 -34.98 -9.22 26.06
C GLN A 69 -36.36 -8.57 26.05
N ARG A 70 -37.29 -9.14 26.81
CA ARG A 70 -38.66 -8.63 26.92
C ARG A 70 -39.07 -8.63 28.38
N PHE A 71 -39.66 -7.53 28.82
CA PHE A 71 -40.40 -7.48 30.07
C PHE A 71 -41.83 -7.95 29.79
N LEU A 72 -42.33 -8.84 30.64
CA LEU A 72 -43.69 -9.34 30.55
C LEU A 72 -44.50 -8.66 31.65
N THR A 73 -45.54 -7.93 31.23
CA THR A 73 -46.44 -7.19 32.12
C THR A 73 -47.87 -7.67 31.91
N ALA A 74 -48.71 -7.52 32.94
CA ALA A 74 -50.13 -7.75 32.79
C ALA A 74 -50.74 -6.65 31.91
N PRO A 75 -51.64 -6.97 30.96
CA PRO A 75 -52.29 -5.98 30.11
C PRO A 75 -53.27 -5.07 30.87
N TYR A 76 -53.75 -5.52 32.03
CA TYR A 76 -54.70 -4.81 32.89
C TYR A 76 -54.29 -5.01 34.36
N SER A 77 -54.88 -4.22 35.26
CA SER A 77 -54.78 -4.52 36.70
C SER A 77 -55.34 -5.92 36.94
N ALA A 78 -54.60 -6.76 37.66
CA ALA A 78 -54.96 -8.13 37.95
C ALA A 78 -54.24 -8.66 39.19
N VAL A 79 -54.85 -9.66 39.84
CA VAL A 79 -54.24 -10.39 40.95
C VAL A 79 -53.61 -11.67 40.41
N VAL A 80 -52.40 -12.01 40.86
CA VAL A 80 -51.74 -13.26 40.48
C VAL A 80 -52.40 -14.42 41.22
N GLU A 81 -53.09 -15.29 40.49
CA GLU A 81 -53.72 -16.49 41.06
C GLU A 81 -52.70 -17.62 41.20
N GLN A 82 -51.87 -17.86 40.17
CA GLN A 82 -50.89 -18.94 40.17
C GLN A 82 -49.71 -18.65 39.24
N ILE A 83 -48.50 -19.06 39.62
CA ILE A 83 -47.29 -19.05 38.77
C ILE A 83 -46.97 -20.50 38.37
N PHE A 84 -46.91 -20.78 37.07
CA PHE A 84 -46.61 -22.12 36.55
C PHE A 84 -45.12 -22.36 36.33
N ILE A 85 -44.37 -21.31 35.98
CA ILE A 85 -42.96 -21.42 35.57
C ILE A 85 -42.09 -20.64 36.56
N LYS A 86 -41.06 -21.31 37.08
CA LYS A 86 -40.11 -20.71 38.02
C LYS A 86 -38.99 -19.95 37.29
N PRO A 87 -38.39 -18.92 37.91
CA PRO A 87 -37.25 -18.21 37.35
C PRO A 87 -36.12 -19.15 36.91
N GLY A 88 -35.50 -18.87 35.76
CA GLY A 88 -34.42 -19.67 35.20
C GLY A 88 -34.86 -20.86 34.32
N SER A 89 -36.16 -21.12 34.20
CA SER A 89 -36.68 -22.17 33.32
C SER A 89 -36.64 -21.77 31.85
N PHE A 90 -36.43 -22.74 30.96
CA PHE A 90 -36.61 -22.53 29.52
C PHE A 90 -38.11 -22.42 29.19
N VAL A 91 -38.45 -21.47 28.32
CA VAL A 91 -39.83 -21.22 27.88
C VAL A 91 -39.91 -21.24 26.36
N THR A 92 -41.09 -21.59 25.86
CA THR A 92 -41.45 -21.50 24.43
C THR A 92 -42.44 -20.35 24.23
N LYS A 93 -42.78 -20.04 22.98
CA LYS A 93 -43.71 -18.95 22.65
C LYS A 93 -45.09 -19.14 23.29
N ASP A 94 -45.53 -20.38 23.44
CA ASP A 94 -46.87 -20.73 23.93
C ASP A 94 -46.86 -21.14 25.41
N SER A 95 -45.73 -20.95 26.10
CA SER A 95 -45.61 -21.27 27.52
C SER A 95 -46.44 -20.32 28.38
N VAL A 96 -47.37 -20.88 29.16
CA VAL A 96 -48.15 -20.13 30.13
C VAL A 96 -47.30 -19.90 31.39
N ILE A 97 -47.01 -18.63 31.69
CA ILE A 97 -46.11 -18.26 32.80
C ILE A 97 -46.89 -18.13 34.13
N ALA A 98 -48.02 -17.43 34.10
CA ALA A 98 -48.86 -17.20 35.26
C ALA A 98 -50.34 -17.09 34.85
N ARG A 99 -51.23 -17.43 35.78
CA ARG A 99 -52.67 -17.16 35.70
C ARG A 99 -52.99 -15.94 36.53
N LEU A 100 -53.76 -15.04 35.92
CA LEU A 100 -54.20 -13.80 36.53
C LEU A 100 -55.73 -13.81 36.69
N SER A 101 -56.22 -13.26 37.77
CA SER A 101 -57.65 -13.08 38.06
C SER A 101 -58.02 -11.60 38.11
N ASN A 102 -59.30 -11.31 37.85
CA ASN A 102 -59.83 -9.95 37.92
C ASN A 102 -59.60 -9.38 39.33
N PRO A 103 -59.00 -8.19 39.47
CA PRO A 103 -58.91 -7.55 40.77
C PRO A 103 -60.33 -7.13 41.15
N VAL A 104 -60.85 -7.70 42.24
CA VAL A 104 -62.16 -7.38 42.79
C VAL A 104 -62.17 -5.95 43.32
#